data_AF-A0A316UGS7-F1
#
_entry.id   AF-A0A316UGS7-F1
#
_cell.length_a   1.000
_cell.length_b   1.000
_cell.length_c   1.000
_cell.angle_alpha   90.00
_cell.angle_beta   90.00
_cell.angle_gamma   90.00
#
_symmetry.space_group_name_H-M   'P 1'
#
loop_
_entity.id
_entity.type
_entity.pdbx_description
1 polymer ?
#
loop_
_entity_poly.entity_id
_entity_poly.type
_entity_poly.pdbx_seq_one_letter_code
_entity_poly.pdbx_strand_id
1 'polypeptide(L)'
;MVLARLLRSVGSYLAGGPNRFLAGRDLAGNAYYEYPPSHQPTSSSRHATRSRRVVKYAVERPIEEYAGSGGDAEQLPVQWKMWLRHTRADAPSLGELQEDMGRMERLKVLVEEIAERDRKEKIEAGQRRERA
;
A
#
# COMPACT_ATOMS: atom_id res chain seq x y z
N MET A 1 -20.62 -17.39 -1.03
CA MET A 1 -19.82 -18.42 -0.33
C MET A 1 -18.38 -18.37 -0.85
N VAL A 2 -17.48 -17.65 -0.18
CA VAL A 2 -16.04 -17.79 -0.44
C VAL A 2 -15.38 -18.09 0.90
N LEU A 3 -15.31 -19.38 1.20
CA LEU A 3 -14.41 -19.93 2.21
C LEU A 3 -12.99 -19.88 1.62
N ALA A 4 -12.18 -18.91 2.05
CA ALA A 4 -10.73 -18.99 1.90
C ALA A 4 -10.15 -19.12 3.31
N ARG A 5 -9.70 -20.34 3.59
CA ARG A 5 -9.24 -20.85 4.88
C ARG A 5 -7.91 -20.21 5.28
N LEU A 6 -7.83 -19.87 6.57
CA LEU A 6 -6.68 -20.00 7.47
C LEU A 6 -5.38 -20.50 6.81
N LEU A 7 -4.44 -19.59 6.59
CA LEU A 7 -3.01 -19.88 6.68
C LEU A 7 -2.38 -18.81 7.58
N ARG A 8 -2.64 -18.98 8.87
CA ARG A 8 -1.89 -18.33 9.94
C ARG A 8 -0.48 -18.89 9.83
N SER A 9 0.46 -18.10 9.32
CA SER A 9 1.87 -18.48 9.26
C SER A 9 2.33 -18.91 10.65
N VAL A 10 2.66 -20.20 10.78
CA VAL A 10 3.18 -20.81 11.99
C VAL A 10 4.64 -20.40 12.09
N GLY A 11 4.94 -19.44 12.98
CA GLY A 11 6.28 -18.93 13.22
C GLY A 11 6.59 -18.87 14.71
N SER A 12 7.22 -19.94 15.20
CA SER A 12 8.01 -20.09 16.44
C SER A 12 7.67 -19.21 17.65
N TYR A 13 6.99 -19.81 18.64
CA TYR A 13 6.92 -19.33 20.03
C TYR A 13 8.09 -19.91 20.82
N LEU A 14 9.32 -19.46 20.61
CA LEU A 14 10.42 -19.79 21.52
C LEU A 14 11.33 -18.58 21.75
N ALA A 15 11.35 -18.14 23.02
CA ALA A 15 12.40 -17.41 23.72
C ALA A 15 12.99 -16.11 23.11
N GLY A 16 12.64 -14.98 23.74
CA GLY A 16 13.61 -13.94 24.12
C GLY A 16 14.14 -12.95 23.06
N GLY A 17 13.74 -13.04 21.79
CA GLY A 17 14.08 -12.03 20.76
C GLY A 17 12.86 -11.19 20.34
N PRO A 18 13.04 -9.99 19.75
CA PRO A 18 11.93 -9.25 19.15
C PRO A 18 11.39 -10.08 17.98
N ASN A 19 10.30 -10.80 18.26
CA ASN A 19 9.66 -11.73 17.34
C ASN A 19 9.03 -10.93 16.19
N ARG A 20 9.80 -10.60 15.15
CA ARG A 20 9.29 -9.91 13.95
C ARG A 20 9.04 -10.94 12.86
N PHE A 21 7.88 -10.89 12.25
CA PHE A 21 7.52 -11.75 11.13
C PHE A 21 7.69 -10.97 9.83
N LEU A 22 8.44 -11.52 8.87
CA LEU A 22 8.46 -10.99 7.51
C LEU A 22 7.11 -11.33 6.85
N ALA A 23 6.30 -10.30 6.63
CA ALA A 23 4.99 -10.44 6.01
C ALA A 23 5.08 -10.59 4.49
N GLY A 24 6.04 -9.91 3.86
CA GLY A 24 6.28 -10.02 2.42
C GLY A 24 7.18 -8.93 1.88
N ARG A 25 7.29 -8.89 0.55
CA ARG A 25 8.01 -7.85 -0.21
C ARG A 25 7.13 -7.33 -1.34
N ASP A 26 7.31 -6.08 -1.72
CA ASP A 26 6.68 -5.52 -2.92
C ASP A 26 7.56 -5.69 -4.18
N LEU A 27 7.06 -5.18 -5.31
CA LEU A 27 7.75 -5.20 -6.60
C LEU A 27 8.97 -4.28 -6.64
N ALA A 28 9.05 -3.30 -5.73
CA ALA A 28 10.20 -2.41 -5.57
C ALA A 28 11.28 -2.99 -4.62
N GLY A 29 11.03 -4.16 -4.01
CA GLY A 29 11.95 -4.82 -3.08
C GLY A 29 11.84 -4.36 -1.63
N ASN A 30 10.89 -3.46 -1.31
CA ASN A 30 10.61 -3.04 0.07
C ASN A 30 10.14 -4.26 0.88
N ALA A 31 10.62 -4.38 2.11
CA ALA A 31 10.32 -5.50 2.99
C ALA A 31 9.36 -5.07 4.10
N TYR A 32 8.31 -5.86 4.33
CA TYR A 32 7.26 -5.54 5.29
C TYR A 32 7.28 -6.50 6.46
N TYR A 33 7.18 -5.95 7.67
CA TYR A 33 7.30 -6.70 8.91
C TYR A 33 6.10 -6.46 9.82
N GLU A 34 5.64 -7.52 10.47
CA GLU A 34 4.65 -7.45 11.54
C GLU A 34 5.30 -7.83 12.87
N TYR A 35 5.10 -6.97 13.86
CA TYR A 35 5.51 -7.18 15.24
C TYR A 35 4.27 -7.55 16.04
N PRO A 36 4.24 -8.70 16.74
CA PRO A 36 3.16 -9.06 17.62
C PRO A 36 3.05 -8.00 18.74
N PRO A 37 1.86 -7.85 19.34
CA PRO A 37 1.69 -6.97 20.49
C PRO A 37 2.68 -7.38 21.59
N SER A 38 3.31 -6.39 22.22
CA SER A 38 4.20 -6.66 23.36
C SER A 38 3.36 -7.17 24.52
N HIS A 39 3.72 -8.33 25.06
CA HIS A 39 3.05 -8.91 26.23
C HIS A 39 3.33 -8.15 27.53
N GLN A 40 4.19 -7.13 27.51
CA GLN A 40 4.50 -6.36 28.70
C GLN A 40 3.39 -5.30 28.93
N PRO A 41 2.62 -5.40 30.03
CA PRO A 41 1.63 -4.40 30.37
C PRO A 41 2.35 -3.14 30.86
N THR A 42 2.77 -2.28 29.93
CA THR A 42 3.16 -0.91 30.31
C THR A 42 1.87 -0.19 30.65
N SER A 43 1.73 0.25 31.91
CA SER A 43 0.54 0.88 32.52
C SER A 43 -0.05 2.09 31.77
N SER A 44 0.56 2.55 30.68
CA SER A 44 0.27 3.83 30.01
C SER A 44 0.05 3.76 28.50
N SER A 45 0.09 2.59 27.85
CA SER A 45 0.00 2.54 26.38
C SER A 45 -1.22 1.76 25.87
N ARG A 46 -2.21 2.50 25.33
CA ARG A 46 -3.29 1.96 24.46
C ARG A 46 -2.76 1.16 23.26
N HIS A 47 -1.46 1.21 22.97
CA HIS A 47 -0.80 0.52 21.87
C HIS A 47 -0.30 -0.88 22.22
N ALA A 48 -0.44 -1.33 23.47
CA ALA A 48 0.02 -2.66 23.89
C ALA A 48 -0.81 -3.83 23.31
N THR A 49 -2.00 -3.55 22.75
CA THR A 49 -2.95 -4.60 22.31
C THR A 49 -2.94 -4.89 20.81
N ARG A 50 -2.34 -4.05 19.97
CA ARG A 50 -2.34 -4.21 18.50
C ARG A 50 -0.96 -4.63 18.01
N SER A 51 -0.91 -5.49 16.99
CA SER A 51 0.34 -5.71 16.25
C SER A 51 0.83 -4.40 15.63
N ARG A 52 2.14 -4.24 15.45
CA ARG A 52 2.74 -3.09 14.79
C ARG A 52 3.25 -3.52 13.42
N ARG A 53 2.88 -2.79 12.36
CA ARG A 53 3.29 -3.07 10.98
C ARG A 53 4.26 -2.01 10.49
N VAL A 54 5.34 -2.43 9.86
CA VAL A 54 6.46 -1.55 9.47
C VAL A 54 6.96 -1.92 8.09
N VAL A 55 7.36 -0.91 7.32
CA VAL A 55 8.08 -1.08 6.05
C VAL A 55 9.57 -0.78 6.27
N LYS A 56 10.42 -1.61 5.67
CA LYS A 56 11.84 -1.33 5.45
C LYS A 56 12.03 -1.10 3.96
N TYR A 57 12.36 0.14 3.60
CA TYR A 57 12.61 0.50 2.22
C TYR A 57 13.86 -0.21 1.68
N ALA A 58 13.86 -0.56 0.40
CA ALA A 58 15.00 -1.18 -0.25
C ALA A 58 16.18 -0.21 -0.43
N VAL A 59 15.86 1.07 -0.66
CA VAL A 59 16.83 2.16 -0.80
C VAL A 59 16.80 3.01 0.47
N GLU A 60 17.96 3.16 1.09
CA GLU A 60 18.13 4.03 2.26
C GLU A 60 18.27 5.49 1.80
N ARG A 61 17.41 6.36 2.35
CA ARG A 61 17.32 7.78 2.03
C ARG A 61 17.20 8.61 3.30
N PRO A 62 17.54 9.91 3.26
CA PRO A 62 17.36 10.78 4.41
C PRO A 62 15.90 10.84 4.85
N ILE A 63 15.69 10.94 6.17
CA ILE A 63 14.37 10.81 6.82
C ILE A 63 13.35 11.83 6.28
N GLU A 64 13.83 13.02 5.93
CA GLU A 64 13.05 14.12 5.37
C GLU A 64 12.36 13.75 4.05
N GLU A 65 13.00 12.91 3.23
CA GLU A 65 12.49 12.44 1.94
C GLU A 65 11.40 11.37 2.11
N TYR A 66 11.35 10.68 3.26
CA TYR A 66 10.31 9.69 3.54
C TYR A 66 8.97 10.32 3.96
N ALA A 67 9.00 11.49 4.62
CA ALA A 67 7.83 12.11 5.25
C ALA A 67 7.25 13.31 4.47
N GLY A 68 7.97 13.85 3.49
CA GLY A 68 7.51 14.96 2.66
C GLY A 68 6.30 14.59 1.77
N SER A 69 5.56 15.61 1.30
CA SER A 69 4.54 15.43 0.26
C SER A 69 5.22 14.93 -1.02
N GLY A 70 4.91 13.70 -1.43
CA GLY A 70 5.62 12.98 -2.50
C GLY A 70 6.71 12.00 -2.04
N GLY A 71 6.93 11.86 -0.73
CA GLY A 71 7.88 10.91 -0.16
C GLY A 71 7.50 9.44 -0.36
N ASP A 72 8.42 8.53 -0.06
CA ASP A 72 8.25 7.10 -0.39
C ASP A 72 7.03 6.44 0.24
N ALA A 73 6.56 6.98 1.38
CA ALA A 73 5.32 6.54 1.99
C ALA A 73 4.11 6.72 1.05
N GLU A 74 4.12 7.73 0.18
CA GLU A 74 3.10 7.96 -0.85
C GLU A 74 3.32 7.09 -2.09
N GLN A 75 4.54 6.64 -2.35
CA GLN A 75 4.87 5.81 -3.52
C GLN A 75 4.61 4.31 -3.30
N LEU A 76 4.36 3.88 -2.06
CA LEU A 76 4.05 2.49 -1.76
C LEU A 76 2.78 2.00 -2.49
N PRO A 77 2.72 0.71 -2.90
CA PRO A 77 1.49 0.15 -3.43
C PRO A 77 0.33 0.31 -2.44
N VAL A 78 -0.86 0.64 -2.96
CA VAL A 78 -2.05 0.95 -2.14
C VAL A 78 -2.43 -0.22 -1.23
N GLN A 79 -2.26 -1.46 -1.70
CA GLN A 79 -2.54 -2.68 -0.94
C GLN A 79 -1.64 -2.79 0.30
N TRP A 80 -0.35 -2.44 0.15
CA TRP A 80 0.59 -2.38 1.27
C TRP A 80 0.26 -1.22 2.21
N LYS A 81 -0.17 -0.05 1.70
CA LYS A 81 -0.66 1.05 2.55
C LYS A 81 -1.86 0.62 3.40
N MET A 82 -2.83 -0.09 2.81
CA MET A 82 -3.99 -0.63 3.53
C MET A 82 -3.60 -1.65 4.60
N TRP A 83 -2.63 -2.51 4.29
CA TRP A 83 -2.09 -3.45 5.27
C TRP A 83 -1.35 -2.73 6.41
N LEU A 84 -0.50 -1.74 6.11
CA LEU A 84 0.20 -0.94 7.13
C LEU A 84 -0.77 -0.17 8.05
N ARG A 85 -1.88 0.34 7.52
CA ARG A 85 -2.94 1.01 8.31
C ARG A 85 -3.88 0.03 9.05
N HIS A 86 -3.66 -1.27 8.86
CA HIS A 86 -4.53 -2.39 9.21
C HIS A 86 -6.01 -2.21 8.83
N THR A 87 -6.25 -1.56 7.68
CA THR A 87 -7.56 -1.68 7.01
C THR A 87 -7.72 -3.06 6.39
N ARG A 88 -6.61 -3.71 6.05
CA ARG A 88 -6.55 -5.09 5.54
C ARG A 88 -5.91 -6.02 6.57
N ALA A 89 -6.45 -7.22 6.74
CA ALA A 89 -5.90 -8.22 7.64
C ALA A 89 -4.61 -8.84 7.10
N ASP A 90 -4.69 -9.41 5.89
CA ASP A 90 -3.61 -10.17 5.26
C ASP A 90 -2.70 -9.30 4.38
N ALA A 91 -1.42 -9.66 4.31
CA ALA A 91 -0.48 -9.01 3.42
C ALA A 91 -0.86 -9.27 1.94
N PRO A 92 -0.66 -8.30 1.03
CA PRO A 92 -0.91 -8.52 -0.39
C PRO A 92 0.06 -9.54 -0.97
N SER A 93 -0.39 -10.26 -2.00
CA SER A 93 0.45 -11.21 -2.74
C SER A 93 1.18 -10.52 -3.90
N LEU A 94 2.29 -11.10 -4.36
CA LEU A 94 3.03 -10.55 -5.49
C LEU A 94 2.20 -10.52 -6.78
N GLY A 95 1.40 -11.57 -7.03
CA GLY A 95 0.51 -11.63 -8.19
C GLY A 95 -0.56 -10.53 -8.18
N GLU A 96 -1.14 -10.26 -7.01
CA GLU A 96 -2.10 -9.16 -6.86
C GLU A 96 -1.47 -7.80 -7.20
N LEU A 97 -0.23 -7.55 -6.78
CA LEU A 97 0.49 -6.31 -7.11
C LEU A 97 0.76 -6.20 -8.62
N GLN A 98 1.12 -7.31 -9.27
CA GLN A 98 1.36 -7.34 -10.71
C GLN A 98 0.08 -7.10 -11.52
N GLU A 99 -1.03 -7.71 -11.10
CA GLU A 99 -2.34 -7.49 -11.72
C GLU A 99 -2.80 -6.04 -11.58
N ASP A 100 -2.58 -5.45 -10.40
CA ASP A 100 -2.90 -4.05 -10.13
C ASP A 100 -2.08 -3.10 -11.00
N MET A 101 -0.78 -3.35 -11.17
CA MET A 101 0.06 -2.61 -12.11
C MET A 101 -0.46 -2.71 -13.54
N GLY A 102 -0.83 -3.91 -13.99
CA GLY A 102 -1.42 -4.09 -15.32
C GLY A 102 -2.75 -3.35 -15.47
N ARG A 103 -3.57 -3.29 -14.41
CA ARG A 103 -4.80 -2.51 -14.39
C ARG A 103 -4.52 -1.01 -14.47
N MET A 104 -3.55 -0.51 -13.71
CA MET A 104 -3.15 0.90 -13.74
C MET A 104 -2.68 1.32 -15.13
N GLU A 105 -1.92 0.46 -15.82
CA GLU A 105 -1.43 0.75 -17.16
C GLU A 105 -2.57 0.88 -18.18
N ARG A 106 -3.53 -0.06 -18.15
CA ARG A 106 -4.74 0.04 -18.99
C ARG A 106 -5.57 1.29 -18.68
N LEU A 107 -5.66 1.66 -17.40
CA LEU A 107 -6.41 2.84 -16.97
C LEU A 107 -5.79 4.14 -17.50
N LYS A 108 -4.46 4.24 -17.57
CA LYS A 108 -3.79 5.43 -18.14
C LYS A 108 -4.23 5.70 -19.58
N VAL A 109 -4.26 4.64 -20.40
CA VAL A 109 -4.70 4.73 -21.80
C VAL A 109 -6.14 5.24 -21.88
N LEU A 110 -7.05 4.65 -21.11
CA LEU A 110 -8.46 5.06 -21.08
C LEU A 110 -8.63 6.52 -20.61
N VAL A 111 -7.85 6.94 -19.61
CA VAL A 111 -7.88 8.33 -19.12
C VAL A 111 -7.40 9.30 -20.19
N GLU A 112 -6.36 8.94 -20.96
CA GLU A 112 -5.86 9.75 -22.06
C GLU A 112 -6.91 9.91 -23.16
N GLU A 113 -7.55 8.82 -23.59
CA GLU A 113 -8.62 8.84 -24.58
C GLU A 113 -9.79 9.75 -24.17
N ILE A 114 -10.23 9.64 -22.91
CA ILE A 114 -11.30 10.49 -22.36
C ILE A 114 -10.83 11.96 -22.33
N ALA A 115 -9.61 12.21 -21.89
CA ALA A 115 -9.07 13.58 -21.81
C ALA A 115 -8.92 14.23 -23.19
N GLU A 116 -8.66 13.46 -24.25
CA GLU A 116 -8.67 13.95 -25.62
C GLU A 116 -10.08 14.29 -26.11
N ARG A 117 -11.05 13.40 -25.86
CA ARG A 117 -12.46 13.65 -26.22
C ARG A 117 -12.99 14.90 -25.54
N ASP A 118 -12.78 15.02 -24.23
CA ASP A 118 -13.23 16.16 -23.44
C ASP A 118 -12.56 17.47 -23.89
N ARG A 119 -11.31 17.42 -24.40
CA ARG A 119 -10.64 18.58 -25.01
C ARG A 119 -11.31 18.99 -26.32
N LYS A 120 -11.64 18.04 -27.20
CA LYS A 120 -12.34 18.32 -28.48
C LYS A 120 -13.71 18.95 -28.23
N GLU A 121 -14.50 18.38 -27.32
CA GLU A 121 -15.82 18.91 -26.96
C GLU A 121 -15.74 20.35 -26.43
N LYS A 122 -14.73 20.67 -25.60
CA LYS A 122 -14.52 22.04 -25.10
C LYS A 122 -14.18 23.03 -26.21
N ILE A 123 -13.34 22.62 -27.17
CA ILE A 123 -12.98 23.46 -28.33
C ILE A 123 -14.21 23.73 -29.19
N GLU A 124 -14.99 22.69 -29.51
CA GLU A 124 -16.22 22.81 -30.30
C GLU A 124 -17.27 23.69 -29.60
N ALA A 125 -17.44 23.53 -28.28
CA ALA A 125 -18.34 24.36 -27.49
C ALA A 125 -17.90 25.83 -27.48
N GLY A 126 -16.59 26.11 -27.39
CA GLY A 126 -16.04 27.47 -27.51
C GLY A 126 -16.35 28.08 -28.88
N GLN A 127 -16.06 27.36 -29.95
CA GLN A 127 -16.35 27.81 -31.32
C GLN A 127 -17.85 28.03 -31.56
N ARG A 128 -18.72 27.18 -30.99
CA ARG A 128 -20.18 27.36 -31.10
C ARG A 128 -20.66 28.62 -30.39
N ARG A 129 -20.07 28.94 -29.23
CA ARG A 129 -20.39 30.17 -28.47
C ARG A 129 -19.93 31.43 -29.20
N GLU A 130 -18.79 31.39 -29.88
CA GLU A 130 -18.27 32.53 -30.65
C GLU A 130 -19.04 32.79 -31.95
N ARG A 131 -19.71 31.77 -32.50
CA ARG A 131 -20.49 31.86 -33.75
C ARG A 131 -21.97 32.24 -33.56
N ALA A 132 -22.47 32.24 -32.32
CA ALA A 132 -23.86 32.54 -31.97
C ALA A 132 -23.98 33.98 -31.46
#